data_AF-A0A662C2H6-F1
#
_entry.id   AF-A0A662C2H6-F1
#
_cell.length_a   1.000
_cell.length_b   1.000
_cell.length_c   1.000
_cell.angle_alpha   90.00
_cell.angle_beta   90.00
_cell.angle_gamma   90.00
#
_symmetry.space_group_name_H-M   'P 1'
#
loop_
_entity.id
_entity.type
_entity.pdbx_description
1 polymer ?
#
loop_
_entity_poly.entity_id
_entity_poly.type
_entity_poly.pdbx_seq_one_letter_code
_entity_poly.pdbx_strand_id
1 'polypeptide(L)'
;MESRSKYFMKSWLRSDIDGIRSCLAEDITYIYSSSKIHITGQENIINYLDKVFKINGDNDVTVKLLHVNKSQNEFQLLYQYVMWQPELTLMISNFFVRVVSAIEPKEFNHHVSVKIKTKNNKIYEINVLQNVTVLRKMPAQIEHMFASENGNRKRRYEQYIQ
;
A
#
# COMPACT_ATOMS: atom_id res chain seq x y z
N MET A 1 29.14 -0.08 -13.09
CA MET A 1 28.13 0.82 -12.47
C MET A 1 26.75 0.20 -12.64
N GLU A 2 25.94 0.14 -11.58
CA GLU A 2 24.54 -0.26 -11.66
C GLU A 2 23.71 0.84 -12.34
N SER A 3 22.73 0.49 -13.18
CA SER A 3 21.89 1.50 -13.84
C SER A 3 21.03 2.26 -12.83
N ARG A 4 20.84 3.57 -13.03
CA ARG A 4 20.08 4.42 -12.11
C ARG A 4 18.66 3.89 -11.86
N SER A 5 18.00 3.42 -12.91
CA SER A 5 16.68 2.78 -12.82
C SER A 5 16.67 1.57 -11.89
N LYS A 6 17.73 0.74 -11.92
CA LYS A 6 17.85 -0.45 -11.09
C LYS A 6 18.12 -0.09 -9.62
N TYR A 7 18.94 0.93 -9.38
CA TYR A 7 19.17 1.45 -8.02
C TYR A 7 17.89 2.07 -7.44
N PHE A 8 17.18 2.91 -8.20
CA PHE A 8 15.89 3.46 -7.80
C PHE A 8 14.87 2.38 -7.43
N MET A 9 14.71 1.35 -8.27
CA MET A 9 13.80 0.23 -7.99
C MET A 9 14.16 -0.49 -6.69
N LYS A 10 15.45 -0.75 -6.44
CA LYS A 10 15.91 -1.37 -5.19
C LYS A 10 15.60 -0.49 -3.98
N SER A 11 15.84 0.82 -4.07
CA SER A 11 15.52 1.75 -2.99
C SER A 11 14.01 1.84 -2.75
N TRP A 12 13.19 1.83 -3.82
CA TRP A 12 11.74 1.74 -3.71
C TRP A 12 11.27 0.49 -2.94
N LEU A 13 11.80 -0.68 -3.29
CA LEU A 13 11.46 -1.95 -2.62
C LEU A 13 11.86 -1.99 -1.14
N ARG A 14 12.89 -1.22 -0.77
CA ARG A 14 13.41 -1.14 0.60
C ARG A 14 12.82 0.03 1.39
N SER A 15 11.91 0.80 0.78
CA SER A 15 11.43 2.07 1.35
C SER A 15 12.57 3.03 1.72
N ASP A 16 13.68 2.98 0.98
CA ASP A 16 14.89 3.77 1.20
C ASP A 16 14.75 5.15 0.54
N ILE A 17 14.29 6.10 1.34
CA ILE A 17 14.00 7.47 0.91
C ILE A 17 15.25 8.20 0.41
N ASP A 18 16.39 8.04 1.07
CA ASP A 18 17.63 8.72 0.68
C ASP A 18 18.18 8.16 -0.65
N GLY A 19 18.12 6.84 -0.82
CA GLY A 19 18.45 6.20 -2.10
C GLY A 19 17.53 6.68 -3.23
N ILE A 20 16.23 6.80 -2.97
CA ILE A 20 15.28 7.38 -3.94
C ILE A 20 15.66 8.82 -4.26
N ARG A 21 15.83 9.69 -3.25
CA ARG A 21 16.19 11.12 -3.42
C ARG A 21 17.41 11.27 -4.32
N SER A 22 18.46 10.48 -4.09
CA SER A 22 19.69 10.53 -4.88
C SER A 22 19.47 10.28 -6.39
N CYS A 23 18.38 9.60 -6.77
CA CYS A 23 18.05 9.28 -8.15
C CYS A 23 17.25 10.36 -8.88
N LEU A 24 16.57 11.23 -8.15
CA LEU A 24 15.63 12.18 -8.73
C LEU A 24 16.35 13.43 -9.23
N ALA A 25 15.79 14.05 -10.27
CA ALA A 25 16.06 15.43 -10.65
C ALA A 25 15.37 16.40 -9.66
N GLU A 26 15.78 17.66 -9.61
CA GLU A 26 15.18 18.67 -8.72
C GLU A 26 13.75 19.03 -9.15
N ASP A 27 13.53 19.14 -10.47
CA ASP A 27 12.28 19.52 -11.14
C ASP A 27 11.37 18.33 -11.48
N ILE A 28 11.57 17.20 -10.82
CA ILE A 28 10.84 15.96 -11.08
C ILE A 28 9.32 16.12 -10.95
N THR A 29 8.59 15.37 -11.78
CA THR A 29 7.15 15.22 -11.71
C THR A 29 6.74 13.80 -11.31
N TYR A 30 5.80 13.68 -10.38
CA TYR A 30 5.17 12.43 -9.96
C TYR A 30 3.68 12.46 -10.29
N ILE A 31 3.24 11.43 -11.01
CA ILE A 31 1.86 11.27 -11.45
C ILE A 31 1.36 9.94 -10.90
N TYR A 32 0.31 9.98 -10.09
CA TYR A 32 -0.38 8.79 -9.62
C TYR A 32 -1.79 8.76 -10.21
N SER A 33 -1.93 7.96 -11.27
CA SER A 33 -3.07 8.02 -12.19
C SER A 33 -4.38 7.64 -11.51
N SER A 34 -4.37 6.67 -10.59
CA SER A 34 -5.58 6.12 -9.98
C SER A 34 -6.36 7.15 -9.14
N SER A 35 -5.67 8.10 -8.53
CA SER A 35 -6.29 9.15 -7.71
C SER A 35 -6.06 10.56 -8.25
N LYS A 36 -5.58 10.68 -9.50
CA LYS A 36 -5.25 11.96 -10.16
C LYS A 36 -4.30 12.84 -9.32
N ILE A 37 -3.43 12.24 -8.52
CA ILE A 37 -2.43 12.97 -7.74
C ILE A 37 -1.30 13.37 -8.67
N HIS A 38 -0.94 14.66 -8.61
CA HIS A 38 0.16 15.24 -9.34
C HIS A 38 1.02 16.05 -8.36
N ILE A 39 2.29 15.68 -8.22
CA ILE A 39 3.24 16.33 -7.32
C ILE A 39 4.47 16.72 -8.13
N THR A 40 4.94 17.95 -7.96
CA THR A 40 6.15 18.46 -8.61
C THR A 40 7.19 18.87 -7.57
N GLY A 41 8.46 18.71 -7.91
CA GLY A 41 9.60 19.04 -7.07
C GLY A 41 10.05 17.86 -6.19
N GLN A 42 11.37 17.66 -6.14
CA GLN A 42 12.00 16.54 -5.44
C GLN A 42 11.56 16.42 -3.98
N GLU A 43 11.66 17.49 -3.19
CA GLU A 43 11.36 17.44 -1.75
C GLU A 43 9.88 17.16 -1.48
N ASN A 44 8.97 17.65 -2.31
CA ASN A 44 7.55 17.35 -2.16
C ASN A 44 7.24 15.86 -2.39
N ILE A 45 7.86 15.27 -3.42
CA ILE A 45 7.72 13.84 -3.72
C ILE A 45 8.33 12.99 -2.60
N ILE A 46 9.51 13.36 -2.10
CA ILE A 46 10.16 12.66 -0.99
C ILE A 46 9.30 12.69 0.27
N ASN A 47 8.77 13.85 0.65
CA ASN A 47 7.87 13.98 1.80
C ASN A 47 6.58 13.17 1.63
N TYR A 48 6.04 13.09 0.40
CA TYR A 48 4.89 12.25 0.10
C TYR A 48 5.20 10.76 0.24
N LEU A 49 6.30 10.30 -0.35
CA LEU A 49 6.71 8.89 -0.31
C LEU A 49 7.07 8.44 1.11
N ASP A 50 7.71 9.28 1.92
CA ASP A 50 8.03 8.96 3.32
C ASP A 50 6.76 8.67 4.13
N LYS A 51 5.70 9.48 3.95
CA LYS A 51 4.40 9.24 4.57
C LYS A 51 3.77 7.92 4.11
N VAL A 52 3.80 7.65 2.81
CA VAL A 52 3.25 6.41 2.25
C VAL A 52 3.99 5.18 2.78
N PHE A 53 5.32 5.22 2.82
CA PHE A 53 6.13 4.10 3.30
C PHE A 53 5.99 3.86 4.80
N LYS A 54 5.83 4.93 5.62
CA LYS A 54 5.49 4.78 7.04
C LYS A 54 4.14 4.11 7.25
N ILE A 55 3.11 4.55 6.52
CA ILE A 55 1.79 3.91 6.57
C ILE A 55 1.88 2.43 6.18
N ASN A 56 2.66 2.10 5.15
CA ASN A 56 2.84 0.70 4.76
C ASN A 56 3.56 -0.13 5.83
N GLY A 57 4.57 0.44 6.50
CA GLY A 57 5.28 -0.22 7.61
C GLY A 57 4.38 -0.48 8.81
N ASP A 58 3.54 0.49 9.18
CA ASP A 58 2.64 0.40 10.35
C ASP A 58 1.49 -0.60 10.14
N ASN A 59 1.16 -0.93 8.89
CA ASN A 59 0.04 -1.83 8.52
C ASN A 59 0.50 -3.24 8.09
N ASP A 60 1.72 -3.65 8.43
CA ASP A 60 2.28 -4.97 8.10
C ASP A 60 2.15 -5.31 6.59
N VAL A 61 2.29 -4.30 5.72
CA VAL A 61 2.08 -4.47 4.27
C VAL A 61 3.21 -5.32 3.69
N THR A 62 2.85 -6.45 3.08
CA THR A 62 3.80 -7.30 2.35
C THR A 62 3.96 -6.80 0.93
N VAL A 63 5.20 -6.55 0.50
CA VAL A 63 5.52 -6.08 -0.86
C VAL A 63 6.25 -7.16 -1.64
N LYS A 64 5.75 -7.51 -2.83
CA LYS A 64 6.37 -8.48 -3.75
C LYS A 64 6.66 -7.84 -5.10
N LEU A 65 7.88 -8.00 -5.60
CA LEU A 65 8.23 -7.65 -6.97
C LEU A 65 7.65 -8.72 -7.92
N LEU A 66 6.75 -8.31 -8.81
CA LEU A 66 6.11 -9.21 -9.78
C LEU A 66 6.90 -9.30 -11.08
N HIS A 67 7.24 -8.14 -11.66
CA HIS A 67 7.84 -8.08 -12.99
C HIS A 67 8.71 -6.84 -13.16
N VAL A 68 9.73 -6.93 -14.02
CA VAL A 68 10.60 -5.80 -14.41
C VAL A 68 10.71 -5.76 -15.93
N ASN A 69 10.19 -4.69 -16.54
CA ASN A 69 10.32 -4.41 -17.95
C ASN A 69 11.46 -3.39 -18.17
N LYS A 70 12.64 -3.92 -18.52
CA LYS A 70 13.86 -3.12 -18.70
C LYS A 70 13.79 -2.14 -19.88
N SER A 71 13.11 -2.50 -20.97
CA SER A 71 13.05 -1.64 -22.16
C SER A 71 12.19 -0.39 -21.93
N GLN A 72 11.19 -0.51 -21.06
CA GLN A 72 10.26 0.58 -20.75
C GLN A 72 10.57 1.30 -19.42
N ASN A 73 11.65 0.93 -18.73
CA ASN A 73 11.96 1.38 -17.36
C ASN A 73 10.73 1.27 -16.45
N GLU A 74 10.07 0.12 -16.47
CA GLU A 74 8.87 -0.16 -15.69
C GLU A 74 9.10 -1.35 -14.77
N PHE A 75 8.54 -1.29 -13.57
CA PHE A 75 8.48 -2.42 -12.66
C PHE A 75 7.11 -2.52 -12.00
N GLN A 76 6.70 -3.74 -11.70
CA GLN A 76 5.39 -4.07 -11.17
C GLN A 76 5.52 -4.71 -9.80
N LEU A 77 4.72 -4.24 -8.86
CA LEU A 77 4.70 -4.63 -7.46
C LEU A 77 3.30 -5.12 -7.08
N LEU A 78 3.25 -6.01 -6.09
CA LEU A 78 2.05 -6.37 -5.37
C LEU A 78 2.22 -5.99 -3.91
N TYR A 79 1.37 -5.08 -3.43
CA TYR A 79 1.24 -4.80 -2.00
C TYR A 79 0.05 -5.60 -1.48
N GLN A 80 0.27 -6.40 -0.43
CA GLN A 80 -0.75 -7.21 0.22
C GLN A 80 -0.89 -6.82 1.68
N TYR A 81 -2.11 -6.58 2.14
CA TYR A 81 -2.39 -6.28 3.53
C TYR A 81 -3.82 -6.64 3.91
N VAL A 82 -4.08 -6.77 5.21
CA VAL A 82 -5.42 -7.01 5.76
C VAL A 82 -5.88 -5.76 6.48
N MET A 83 -7.08 -5.28 6.17
CA MET A 83 -7.71 -4.21 6.93
C MET A 83 -9.12 -4.60 7.35
N TRP A 84 -9.51 -4.11 8.52
CA TRP A 84 -10.85 -4.27 9.07
C TRP A 84 -11.78 -3.21 8.47
N GLN A 85 -12.84 -3.65 7.78
CA GLN A 85 -13.81 -2.75 7.17
C GLN A 85 -15.22 -3.01 7.70
N PRO A 86 -16.03 -1.95 7.88
CA PRO A 86 -17.45 -2.13 8.17
C PRO A 86 -18.14 -2.78 6.97
N GLU A 87 -18.98 -3.76 7.26
CA GLU A 87 -19.81 -4.44 6.27
C GLU A 87 -21.21 -4.69 6.84
N LEU A 88 -22.20 -4.67 5.96
CA LEU A 88 -23.57 -4.96 6.31
C LEU A 88 -23.79 -6.47 6.25
N THR A 89 -24.21 -7.05 7.38
CA THR A 89 -24.47 -8.48 7.53
C THR A 89 -25.88 -8.68 8.06
N LEU A 90 -26.56 -9.72 7.57
CA LEU A 90 -27.87 -10.14 8.08
C LEU A 90 -27.70 -10.90 9.39
N MET A 91 -28.30 -10.37 10.45
CA MET A 91 -28.46 -11.07 11.71
C MET A 91 -29.84 -11.73 11.74
N ILE A 92 -29.84 -13.05 11.74
CA ILE A 92 -31.05 -13.88 11.82
C ILE A 92 -31.12 -14.49 13.22
N SER A 93 -32.26 -14.32 13.88
CA SER A 93 -32.59 -15.00 15.14
C SER A 93 -34.03 -15.50 15.09
N ASN A 94 -34.44 -16.28 16.09
CA ASN A 94 -35.82 -16.76 16.21
C ASN A 94 -36.84 -15.63 16.41
N PHE A 95 -36.41 -14.39 16.69
CA PHE A 95 -37.28 -13.26 17.03
C PHE A 95 -37.30 -12.16 15.97
N PHE A 96 -36.26 -12.06 15.14
CA PHE A 96 -36.14 -11.01 14.14
C PHE A 96 -35.11 -11.35 13.07
N VAL A 97 -35.25 -10.67 11.94
CA VAL A 97 -34.22 -10.52 10.91
C VAL A 97 -33.89 -9.04 10.80
N ARG A 98 -32.61 -8.68 10.96
CA ARG A 98 -32.16 -7.29 10.82
C ARG A 98 -30.81 -7.22 10.11
N VAL A 99 -30.59 -6.12 9.41
CA VAL A 99 -29.26 -5.77 8.88
C VAL A 99 -28.49 -5.07 9.99
N VAL A 100 -27.29 -5.57 10.29
CA VAL A 100 -26.37 -4.95 11.25
C VAL A 100 -25.06 -4.61 10.55
N SER A 101 -24.34 -3.61 11.07
CA SER A 101 -22.96 -3.39 10.68
C SER A 101 -22.05 -4.28 11.53
N ALA A 102 -21.25 -5.11 10.88
CA ALA A 102 -20.17 -5.88 11.48
C ALA A 102 -18.84 -5.41 10.89
N ILE A 103 -17.75 -5.49 11.66
CA ILE A 103 -16.42 -5.21 11.14
C ILE A 103 -15.81 -6.55 10.72
N GLU A 104 -15.48 -6.69 9.44
CA GLU A 104 -14.90 -7.91 8.88
C GLU A 104 -13.48 -7.65 8.36
N PRO A 105 -12.54 -8.59 8.54
CA PRO A 105 -11.22 -8.48 7.95
C PRO A 105 -11.29 -8.76 6.46
N LYS A 106 -10.65 -7.91 5.65
CA LYS A 106 -10.55 -8.06 4.20
C LYS A 106 -9.10 -8.01 3.77
N GLU A 107 -8.72 -8.92 2.88
CA GLU A 107 -7.41 -8.92 2.25
C GLU A 107 -7.44 -8.05 0.98
N PHE A 108 -6.47 -7.15 0.88
CA PHE A 108 -6.30 -6.23 -0.23
C PHE A 108 -5.03 -6.55 -0.99
N ASN A 109 -5.17 -6.69 -2.30
CA ASN A 109 -4.07 -6.84 -3.24
C ASN A 109 -4.01 -5.62 -4.14
N HIS A 110 -2.97 -4.82 -3.97
CA HIS A 110 -2.71 -3.62 -4.76
C HIS A 110 -1.63 -3.94 -5.78
N HIS A 111 -2.04 -4.11 -7.03
CA HIS A 111 -1.13 -4.23 -8.16
C HIS A 111 -0.69 -2.82 -8.57
N VAL A 112 0.60 -2.53 -8.41
CA VAL A 112 1.19 -1.23 -8.68
C VAL A 112 2.19 -1.35 -9.81
N SER A 113 1.99 -0.62 -10.91
CA SER A 113 2.99 -0.41 -11.96
C SER A 113 3.66 0.95 -11.76
N VAL A 114 4.98 0.96 -11.73
CA VAL A 114 5.80 2.17 -11.64
C VAL A 114 6.64 2.27 -12.90
N LYS A 115 6.43 3.33 -13.67
CA LYS A 115 7.18 3.66 -14.88
C LYS A 115 7.94 4.95 -14.70
N ILE A 116 9.23 4.95 -15.04
CA ILE A 116 10.09 6.13 -14.87
C ILE A 116 10.65 6.61 -16.20
N LYS A 117 10.87 7.93 -16.31
CA LYS A 117 11.63 8.53 -17.40
C LYS A 117 12.89 9.17 -16.87
N THR A 118 13.98 9.00 -17.62
CA THR A 118 15.30 9.49 -17.24
C THR A 118 15.84 10.50 -18.26
N LYS A 119 16.53 11.52 -17.75
CA LYS A 119 17.25 12.54 -18.52
C LYS A 119 18.49 12.92 -17.73
N ASN A 120 19.64 13.06 -18.40
CA ASN A 120 20.92 13.39 -17.75
C ASN A 120 21.24 12.49 -16.55
N ASN A 121 20.96 11.18 -16.66
CA ASN A 121 21.17 10.18 -15.61
C ASN A 121 20.39 10.43 -14.29
N LYS A 122 19.34 11.25 -14.35
CA LYS A 122 18.38 11.52 -13.26
C LYS A 122 16.97 11.17 -13.71
N ILE A 123 16.12 10.79 -12.76
CA ILE A 123 14.70 10.54 -13.01
C ILE A 123 13.97 11.89 -12.93
N TYR A 124 13.27 12.27 -13.99
CA TYR A 124 12.51 13.53 -14.04
C TYR A 124 11.00 13.30 -14.09
N GLU A 125 10.55 12.05 -14.31
CA GLU A 125 9.13 11.71 -14.29
C GLU A 125 8.92 10.31 -13.70
N ILE A 126 7.96 10.18 -12.79
CA ILE A 126 7.49 8.91 -12.24
C ILE A 126 5.98 8.82 -12.48
N ASN A 127 5.54 7.79 -13.20
CA ASN A 127 4.13 7.45 -13.35
C ASN A 127 3.82 6.20 -12.55
N VAL A 128 2.81 6.28 -11.70
CA VAL A 128 2.33 5.17 -10.90
C VAL A 128 0.89 4.88 -11.27
N LEU A 129 0.61 3.62 -11.61
CA LEU A 129 -0.74 3.11 -11.82
C LEU A 129 -1.01 2.02 -10.78
N GLN A 130 -2.14 2.11 -10.09
CA GLN A 130 -2.54 1.11 -9.10
C GLN A 130 -3.93 0.57 -9.41
N ASN A 131 -4.04 -0.76 -9.39
CA ASN A 131 -5.30 -1.48 -9.41
C ASN A 131 -5.44 -2.25 -8.10
N VAL A 132 -6.61 -2.14 -7.47
CA VAL A 132 -6.89 -2.78 -6.18
C VAL A 132 -7.88 -3.92 -6.40
N THR A 133 -7.53 -5.09 -5.89
CA THR A 133 -8.39 -6.27 -5.85
C THR A 133 -8.62 -6.63 -4.39
N VAL A 134 -9.88 -6.81 -4.01
CA VAL A 134 -10.25 -7.32 -2.68
C VAL A 134 -10.42 -8.83 -2.80
N LEU A 135 -9.56 -9.60 -2.13
CA LEU A 135 -9.65 -11.05 -2.11
C LEU A 135 -10.43 -11.47 -0.85
N ARG A 136 -11.53 -12.19 -1.08
CA ARG A 136 -12.43 -12.91 -0.12
C ARG A 136 -12.58 -12.37 1.31
N LYS A 137 -13.84 -12.31 1.76
CA LYS A 137 -14.20 -12.47 3.18
C LYS A 137 -13.57 -13.77 3.69
N MET A 138 -12.74 -13.70 4.72
CA MET A 138 -12.53 -14.90 5.52
C MET A 138 -13.91 -15.26 6.08
N PRO A 139 -14.49 -16.43 5.76
CA PRO A 139 -15.65 -16.88 6.52
C PRO A 139 -15.21 -16.93 7.98
N ALA A 140 -15.99 -16.33 8.86
CA ALA A 140 -15.81 -16.47 10.29
C ALA A 140 -16.03 -17.95 10.66
N GLN A 141 -15.07 -18.82 10.37
CA GLN A 141 -14.86 -20.00 11.17
C GLN A 141 -14.31 -19.46 12.49
N ILE A 142 -15.26 -19.27 13.40
CA ILE A 142 -15.04 -19.12 14.83
C ILE A 142 -14.33 -20.40 15.29
N GLU A 143 -13.03 -20.50 15.04
CA GLU A 143 -12.17 -21.49 15.68
C GLU A 143 -11.29 -20.71 16.61
N HIS A 144 -11.77 -20.50 17.85
CA HIS A 144 -11.06 -20.68 19.11
C HIS A 144 -9.57 -20.25 19.28
N MET A 145 -8.95 -19.53 18.33
CA MET A 145 -7.52 -19.20 18.31
C MET A 145 -7.19 -17.81 18.85
N PHE A 146 -8.19 -17.00 19.20
CA PHE A 146 -7.95 -15.74 19.90
C PHE A 146 -7.84 -15.91 21.42
N ALA A 147 -7.88 -17.16 21.92
CA ALA A 147 -7.85 -17.45 23.34
C ALA A 147 -6.44 -17.52 23.97
N SER A 148 -5.33 -17.49 23.22
CA SER A 148 -4.01 -17.67 23.87
C SER A 148 -3.01 -16.51 23.85
N GLU A 149 -3.02 -15.53 22.91
CA GLU A 149 -1.90 -14.55 22.91
C GLU A 149 -2.20 -13.08 22.57
N ASN A 150 -3.46 -12.65 22.43
CA ASN A 150 -3.77 -11.25 22.03
C ASN A 150 -4.61 -10.44 23.04
N GLY A 151 -4.49 -10.75 24.34
CA GLY A 151 -5.12 -9.99 25.43
C GLY A 151 -4.76 -8.50 25.51
N ASN A 152 -3.77 -8.03 24.74
CA ASN A 152 -3.31 -6.63 24.75
C ASN A 152 -3.80 -5.77 23.58
N ARG A 153 -4.32 -6.33 22.49
CA ARG A 153 -4.75 -5.51 21.32
C ARG A 153 -6.15 -4.93 21.47
N LYS A 154 -7.03 -5.57 22.26
CA LYS A 154 -8.42 -5.13 22.45
C LYS A 154 -8.54 -3.81 23.22
N ARG A 155 -7.57 -3.45 24.07
CA ARG A 155 -7.61 -2.22 24.89
C ARG A 155 -7.30 -0.93 24.14
N ARG A 156 -6.75 -0.96 22.92
CA ARG A 156 -6.42 0.27 22.17
C ARG A 156 -7.59 0.88 21.41
N TYR A 157 -8.63 0.10 21.08
CA TYR A 157 -9.78 0.63 20.34
C TYR A 157 -10.88 1.23 21.24
N GLU A 158 -10.95 0.83 22.52
CA GLU A 158 -11.91 1.39 23.49
C GLU A 158 -11.55 2.82 23.95
N GLN A 159 -10.37 3.34 23.62
CA GLN A 159 -9.95 4.70 23.98
C GLN A 159 -10.38 5.78 22.97
N TYR A 160 -10.93 5.40 21.81
CA TYR A 160 -11.37 6.36 20.77
C TYR A 160 -12.89 6.51 20.67
N ILE A 161 -13.63 5.91 21.60
CA ILE A 161 -15.08 6.03 21.70
C ILE A 161 -15.41 6.45 23.14
N GLN A 162 -15.13 7.71 23.46
CA GLN A 162 -15.76 8.47 24.55
C GLN A 162 -16.24 9.79 23.99
#